data_AF-A0A7X4CII0-F1
#
_entry.id   AF-A0A7X4CII0-F1
#
_cell.length_a   1.000
_cell.length_b   1.000
_cell.length_c   1.000
_cell.angle_alpha   90.00
_cell.angle_beta   90.00
_cell.angle_gamma   90.00
#
_symmetry.space_group_name_H-M   'P 1'
#
loop_
_entity.id
_entity.type
_entity.pdbx_description
1 polymer ?
#
loop_
_entity_poly.entity_id
_entity_poly.type
_entity_poly.pdbx_seq_one_letter_code
_entity_poly.pdbx_strand_id
1 'polypeptide(L)'
;MGEEKIPAFSQRGVANMPYLVPSRRHEYSAVQSHIPIGYHRAPGANSTGFIVEQMVDELAQAGGWDPLEWRIKLTEGNEPWQRVLLAMKEKSGWTTDMGRGEGMGLAVVASHGTVAGCVATVAVSRRGQIFIDKLDFYINSGYVINPLAAREQAESSAIWEMSHAMFGGLVIRDGRIVNTNFDSYQVMKMADTPPEIVVHLEMSEDQWWGGLGEPTGPPTPPAVANAIFYATGTRIRSTPMANAEL
;
A
#
# COMPACT_ATOMS: atom_id res chain seq x y z
N MET A 1 -4.52 34.80 -2.98
CA MET A 1 -3.79 34.50 -1.72
C MET A 1 -4.86 34.22 -0.69
N GLY A 2 -4.87 33.05 -0.06
CA GLY A 2 -5.91 32.67 0.90
C GLY A 2 -7.00 31.78 0.29
N GLU A 3 -6.81 30.48 0.42
CA GLU A 3 -7.81 29.48 0.80
C GLU A 3 -7.04 28.17 1.09
N GLU A 4 -7.52 27.39 2.04
CA GLU A 4 -6.88 26.15 2.50
C GLU A 4 -6.94 25.10 1.38
N LYS A 5 -5.87 24.96 0.60
CA LYS A 5 -5.84 24.23 -0.67
C LYS A 5 -5.44 22.76 -0.56
N ILE A 6 -5.63 22.12 0.58
CA ILE A 6 -5.43 20.67 0.67
C ILE A 6 -6.71 20.02 1.20
N PRO A 7 -7.44 19.27 0.35
CA PRO A 7 -8.75 18.77 0.74
C PRO A 7 -8.71 17.73 1.85
N ALA A 8 -9.84 17.57 2.56
CA ALA A 8 -10.00 16.62 3.66
C ALA A 8 -9.62 15.17 3.31
N PHE A 9 -9.67 14.78 2.04
CA PHE A 9 -9.26 13.44 1.61
C PHE A 9 -7.75 13.16 1.77
N SER A 10 -6.91 14.20 1.90
CA SER A 10 -5.46 14.05 2.13
C SER A 10 -5.13 13.28 3.42
N GLN A 11 -6.09 13.24 4.35
CA GLN A 11 -5.99 12.58 5.64
C GLN A 11 -6.51 11.13 5.64
N ARG A 12 -7.11 10.65 4.54
CA ARG A 12 -7.51 9.23 4.38
C ARG A 12 -6.31 8.34 4.66
N GLY A 13 -6.51 7.07 5.00
CA GLY A 13 -5.49 6.16 5.52
C GLY A 13 -5.33 6.31 7.04
N VAL A 14 -4.92 7.49 7.53
CA VAL A 14 -4.91 7.76 8.98
C VAL A 14 -6.34 7.90 9.49
N ALA A 15 -7.14 8.81 8.94
CA ALA A 15 -8.48 9.14 9.42
C ALA A 15 -9.39 7.91 9.56
N ASN A 16 -9.35 7.00 8.59
CA ASN A 16 -10.19 5.81 8.49
C ASN A 16 -9.44 4.49 8.75
N MET A 17 -8.28 4.52 9.43
CA MET A 17 -7.60 3.28 9.84
C MET A 17 -8.51 2.46 10.78
N PRO A 18 -8.49 1.13 10.70
CA PRO A 18 -9.45 0.26 11.38
C PRO A 18 -9.05 -0.10 12.80
N TYR A 19 -7.82 0.25 13.18
CA TYR A 19 -7.20 -0.24 14.39
C TYR A 19 -7.84 0.39 15.63
N LEU A 20 -8.29 -0.47 16.54
CA LEU A 20 -8.90 -0.11 17.81
C LEU A 20 -7.83 0.45 18.76
N VAL A 21 -7.58 1.76 18.62
CA VAL A 21 -6.68 2.52 19.50
C VAL A 21 -7.54 3.39 20.43
N PRO A 22 -7.66 3.06 21.73
CA PRO A 22 -8.58 3.74 22.65
C PRO A 22 -8.33 5.23 22.83
N SER A 23 -7.10 5.68 22.58
CA SER A 23 -6.69 7.07 22.71
C SER A 23 -5.92 7.50 21.47
N ARG A 24 -6.49 8.42 20.71
CA ARG A 24 -5.96 8.84 19.41
C ARG A 24 -6.01 10.35 19.28
N ARG A 25 -4.88 10.94 18.90
CA ARG A 25 -4.78 12.34 18.45
C ARG A 25 -4.29 12.33 17.01
N HIS A 26 -5.01 13.02 16.13
CA HIS A 26 -4.66 13.16 14.73
C HIS A 26 -4.75 14.63 14.38
N GLU A 27 -3.61 15.18 13.96
CA GLU A 27 -3.48 16.56 13.54
C GLU A 27 -2.91 16.59 12.14
N TYR A 28 -3.33 17.59 11.38
CA TYR A 28 -2.92 17.79 10.02
C TYR A 28 -2.66 19.28 9.83
N SER A 29 -1.64 19.60 9.04
CA SER A 29 -1.30 20.98 8.68
C SER A 29 -1.14 21.09 7.18
N ALA A 30 -1.96 21.93 6.55
CA ALA A 30 -1.82 22.24 5.15
C ALA A 30 -0.68 23.25 4.96
N VAL A 31 0.44 22.81 4.38
CA VAL A 31 1.55 23.71 4.04
C VAL A 31 1.30 24.29 2.65
N GLN A 32 1.30 25.62 2.54
CA GLN A 32 1.26 26.30 1.27
C GLN A 32 2.58 26.07 0.52
N SER A 33 2.50 25.52 -0.68
CA SER A 33 3.68 25.22 -1.51
C SER A 33 3.62 25.98 -2.83
N HIS A 34 4.79 26.33 -3.36
CA HIS A 34 4.95 26.85 -4.72
C HIS A 34 4.98 25.73 -5.77
N ILE A 35 5.08 24.47 -5.33
CA ILE A 35 5.01 23.30 -6.20
C ILE A 35 3.53 23.05 -6.51
N PRO A 36 3.13 22.96 -7.80
CA PRO A 36 1.77 22.59 -8.16
C PRO A 36 1.42 21.20 -7.60
N ILE A 37 0.27 21.10 -6.93
CA ILE A 37 -0.27 19.84 -6.42
C ILE A 37 -1.57 19.52 -7.15
N GLY A 38 -1.88 18.24 -7.25
CA GLY A 38 -3.08 17.75 -7.92
C GLY A 38 -3.53 16.41 -7.35
N TYR A 39 -4.54 15.84 -8.01
CA TYR A 39 -5.03 14.51 -7.66
C TYR A 39 -4.08 13.46 -8.23
N HIS A 40 -3.60 12.61 -7.35
CA HIS A 40 -2.99 11.33 -7.69
C HIS A 40 -3.98 10.24 -7.31
N ARG A 41 -3.97 9.11 -8.03
CA ARG A 41 -4.87 7.97 -7.79
C ARG A 41 -4.83 7.59 -6.31
N ALA A 42 -5.98 7.40 -5.66
CA ALA A 42 -6.14 7.21 -4.22
C ALA A 42 -5.58 8.37 -3.35
N PRO A 43 -6.06 9.61 -3.53
CA PRO A 43 -5.46 10.78 -2.90
C PRO A 43 -5.52 10.70 -1.36
N GLY A 44 -4.39 11.00 -0.73
CA GLY A 44 -4.17 10.82 0.72
C GLY A 44 -3.82 9.38 1.08
N ALA A 45 -4.68 8.43 0.71
CA ALA A 45 -4.61 7.03 1.14
C ALA A 45 -3.26 6.33 0.83
N ASN A 46 -2.59 6.67 -0.26
CA ASN A 46 -1.28 6.08 -0.57
C ASN A 46 -0.22 6.43 0.48
N SER A 47 0.03 7.73 0.70
CA SER A 47 1.11 8.20 1.58
C SER A 47 0.86 7.86 3.04
N THR A 48 -0.38 8.03 3.49
CA THR A 48 -0.79 7.76 4.87
C THR A 48 -0.95 6.27 5.13
N GLY A 49 -1.47 5.51 4.15
CA GLY A 49 -1.54 4.05 4.21
C GLY A 49 -0.15 3.46 4.32
N PHE A 50 0.81 3.96 3.55
CA PHE A 50 2.22 3.60 3.70
C PHE A 50 2.71 3.83 5.13
N ILE A 51 2.53 5.03 5.68
CA ILE A 51 2.98 5.37 7.04
C ILE A 51 2.33 4.47 8.10
N VAL A 52 1.01 4.32 8.07
CA VAL A 52 0.26 3.55 9.05
C VAL A 52 0.65 2.07 8.99
N GLU A 53 0.72 1.49 7.80
CA GLU A 53 0.98 0.05 7.65
C GLU A 53 2.44 -0.31 7.91
N GLN A 54 3.40 0.60 7.66
CA GLN A 54 4.77 0.46 8.15
C GLN A 54 4.80 0.49 9.68
N MET A 55 4.14 1.47 10.31
CA MET A 55 4.13 1.62 11.77
C MET A 55 3.50 0.40 12.46
N VAL A 56 2.37 -0.11 11.95
CA VAL A 56 1.67 -1.26 12.52
C VAL A 56 2.52 -2.53 12.43
N ASP A 57 3.29 -2.69 11.36
CA ASP A 57 4.24 -3.79 11.21
C ASP A 57 5.41 -3.67 12.21
N GLU A 58 6.00 -2.49 12.36
CA GLU A 58 7.05 -2.23 13.35
C GLU A 58 6.56 -2.48 14.79
N LEU A 59 5.30 -2.12 15.10
CA LEU A 59 4.68 -2.41 16.40
C LEU A 59 4.49 -3.90 16.65
N ALA A 60 4.05 -4.66 15.63
CA ALA A 60 3.93 -6.11 15.72
C ALA A 60 5.29 -6.74 16.07
N GLN A 61 6.35 -6.32 15.37
CA GLN A 61 7.70 -6.82 15.60
C GLN A 61 8.25 -6.46 16.97
N ALA A 62 8.08 -5.20 17.39
CA ALA A 62 8.52 -4.75 18.72
C ALA A 62 7.82 -5.52 19.86
N GLY A 63 6.58 -5.95 19.63
CA GLY A 63 5.81 -6.79 20.56
C GLY A 63 6.06 -8.30 20.43
N GLY A 64 6.83 -8.75 19.44
CA GLY A 64 7.03 -10.17 19.14
C GLY A 64 5.75 -10.88 18.65
N TRP A 65 4.85 -10.16 17.99
CA TRP A 65 3.60 -10.69 17.45
C TRP A 65 3.69 -10.93 15.95
N ASP A 66 2.96 -11.94 15.47
CA ASP A 66 2.73 -12.10 14.03
C ASP A 66 1.97 -10.87 13.48
N PRO A 67 2.43 -10.21 12.40
CA PRO A 67 1.82 -8.99 11.89
C PRO A 67 0.41 -9.16 11.33
N LEU A 68 0.05 -10.36 10.85
CA LEU A 68 -1.29 -10.63 10.34
C LEU A 68 -2.26 -10.87 11.50
N GLU A 69 -1.90 -11.75 12.44
CA GLU A 69 -2.69 -11.98 13.66
C GLU A 69 -2.87 -10.69 14.45
N TRP A 70 -1.83 -9.85 14.50
CA TRP A 70 -1.90 -8.57 15.18
C TRP A 70 -2.95 -7.63 14.55
N ARG A 71 -2.99 -7.53 13.22
CA ARG A 71 -4.02 -6.75 12.51
C ARG A 71 -5.41 -7.33 12.69
N ILE A 72 -5.56 -8.66 12.67
CA ILE A 72 -6.84 -9.33 12.98
C ILE A 72 -7.31 -8.94 14.38
N LYS A 73 -6.44 -9.03 15.39
CA LYS A 73 -6.78 -8.64 16.76
C LYS A 73 -7.15 -7.16 16.89
N LEU A 74 -6.39 -6.27 16.25
CA LEU A 74 -6.65 -4.83 16.33
C LEU A 74 -7.90 -4.38 15.56
N THR A 75 -8.51 -5.25 14.77
CA THR A 75 -9.71 -4.94 13.97
C THR A 75 -10.92 -5.81 14.36
N GLU A 76 -10.87 -6.44 15.53
CA GLU A 76 -11.92 -7.32 16.03
C GLU A 76 -13.29 -6.59 16.05
N GLY A 77 -14.33 -7.29 15.61
CA GLY A 77 -15.69 -6.73 15.49
C GLY A 77 -15.92 -5.82 14.28
N ASN A 78 -14.91 -5.56 13.45
CA ASN A 78 -15.03 -4.78 12.22
C ASN A 78 -15.11 -5.71 10.98
N GLU A 79 -16.31 -6.19 10.66
CA GLU A 79 -16.52 -7.26 9.66
C GLU A 79 -15.84 -6.99 8.29
N PRO A 80 -15.96 -5.80 7.66
CA PRO A 80 -15.37 -5.61 6.33
C PRO A 80 -13.86 -5.80 6.31
N TRP A 81 -13.18 -5.48 7.41
CA TRP A 81 -11.74 -5.63 7.57
C TRP A 81 -11.37 -7.05 8.00
N GLN A 82 -12.12 -7.64 8.92
CA GLN A 82 -11.95 -9.03 9.35
C GLN A 82 -12.04 -9.97 8.16
N ARG A 83 -13.02 -9.78 7.27
CA ARG A 83 -13.17 -10.59 6.06
C ARG A 83 -11.91 -10.62 5.20
N VAL A 84 -11.34 -9.44 4.93
CA VAL A 84 -10.11 -9.30 4.13
C VAL A 84 -8.92 -9.95 4.83
N LEU A 85 -8.72 -9.66 6.13
CA LEU A 85 -7.59 -10.18 6.90
C LEU A 85 -7.65 -11.70 7.11
N LEU A 86 -8.84 -12.26 7.34
CA LEU A 86 -9.03 -13.70 7.46
C LEU A 86 -8.80 -14.41 6.12
N ALA A 87 -9.24 -13.82 5.01
CA ALA A 87 -8.94 -14.36 3.68
C ALA A 87 -7.44 -14.31 3.37
N MET A 88 -6.74 -13.24 3.75
CA MET A 88 -5.27 -13.18 3.67
C MET A 88 -4.64 -14.34 4.44
N LYS A 89 -5.08 -14.60 5.67
CA LYS A 89 -4.56 -15.68 6.52
C LYS A 89 -4.81 -17.06 5.92
N GLU A 90 -5.99 -17.26 5.33
CA GLU A 90 -6.38 -18.55 4.75
C GLU A 90 -5.65 -18.86 3.43
N LYS A 91 -5.48 -17.86 2.55
CA LYS A 91 -5.20 -18.11 1.13
C LYS A 91 -3.80 -17.69 0.67
N SER A 92 -3.10 -16.83 1.42
CA SER A 92 -1.81 -16.28 0.96
C SER A 92 -0.61 -17.19 1.19
N GLY A 93 -0.72 -18.14 2.13
CA GLY A 93 0.44 -18.88 2.62
C GLY A 93 1.40 -18.03 3.46
N TRP A 94 0.91 -16.93 4.06
CA TRP A 94 1.66 -15.99 4.89
C TRP A 94 2.67 -16.66 5.82
N THR A 95 3.91 -16.19 5.76
CA THR A 95 4.98 -16.53 6.70
C THR A 95 5.97 -15.37 6.81
N THR A 96 6.58 -15.22 7.97
CA THR A 96 7.73 -14.32 8.19
C THR A 96 9.07 -15.06 8.21
N ASP A 97 9.04 -16.39 8.11
CA ASP A 97 10.20 -17.27 8.10
C ASP A 97 10.51 -17.69 6.65
N MET A 98 11.05 -16.74 5.88
CA MET A 98 11.60 -16.99 4.56
C MET A 98 13.13 -17.04 4.62
N GLY A 99 13.73 -17.66 3.59
CA GLY A 99 15.17 -17.71 3.45
C GLY A 99 15.78 -16.32 3.32
N ARG A 100 17.08 -16.19 3.64
CA ARG A 100 17.80 -14.92 3.51
C ARG A 100 17.67 -14.35 2.09
N GLY A 101 17.24 -13.10 1.98
CA GLY A 101 17.03 -12.43 0.70
C GLY A 101 15.66 -12.69 0.08
N GLU A 102 14.76 -13.38 0.77
CA GLU A 102 13.36 -13.56 0.37
C GLU A 102 12.46 -13.15 1.53
N GLY A 103 11.30 -12.57 1.25
CA GLY A 103 10.39 -12.14 2.30
C GLY A 103 8.96 -11.99 1.82
N MET A 104 8.02 -12.24 2.72
CA MET A 104 6.63 -11.83 2.56
C MET A 104 6.34 -10.63 3.44
N GLY A 105 5.57 -9.69 2.92
CA GLY A 105 5.06 -8.54 3.66
C GLY A 105 3.60 -8.32 3.35
N LEU A 106 2.90 -7.67 4.28
CA LEU A 106 1.48 -7.41 4.13
C LEU A 106 1.09 -6.02 4.56
N ALA A 107 -0.04 -5.57 4.04
CA ALA A 107 -0.69 -4.33 4.43
C ALA A 107 -2.19 -4.38 4.11
N VAL A 108 -2.99 -3.62 4.85
CA VAL A 108 -4.42 -3.46 4.59
C VAL A 108 -4.83 -2.00 4.68
N VAL A 109 -5.55 -1.50 3.68
CA VAL A 109 -5.98 -0.09 3.61
C VAL A 109 -7.40 -0.02 3.05
N ALA A 110 -8.21 0.89 3.60
CA ALA A 110 -9.50 1.24 3.02
C ALA A 110 -9.44 2.55 2.25
N SER A 111 -9.99 2.54 1.04
CA SER A 111 -10.22 3.74 0.24
C SER A 111 -11.49 3.60 -0.57
N HIS A 112 -12.20 4.71 -0.80
CA HIS A 112 -13.39 4.74 -1.65
C HIS A 112 -14.48 3.73 -1.25
N GLY A 113 -14.63 3.50 0.06
CA GLY A 113 -15.57 2.53 0.62
C GLY A 113 -15.06 1.10 0.64
N THR A 114 -14.06 0.74 -0.16
CA THR A 114 -13.53 -0.62 -0.28
C THR A 114 -12.37 -0.85 0.67
N VAL A 115 -12.33 -2.03 1.30
CA VAL A 115 -11.16 -2.54 2.05
C VAL A 115 -10.32 -3.40 1.11
N ALA A 116 -9.03 -3.14 1.04
CA ALA A 116 -8.10 -3.92 0.24
C ALA A 116 -6.87 -4.31 1.05
N GLY A 117 -6.56 -5.61 1.07
CA GLY A 117 -5.33 -6.18 1.60
C GLY A 117 -4.39 -6.59 0.48
N CYS A 118 -3.09 -6.49 0.72
CA CYS A 118 -2.04 -6.99 -0.15
C CYS A 118 -1.09 -7.86 0.67
N VAL A 119 -0.77 -9.05 0.17
CA VAL A 119 0.40 -9.83 0.58
C VAL A 119 1.37 -9.83 -0.59
N ALA A 120 2.60 -9.37 -0.36
CA ALA A 120 3.64 -9.29 -1.36
C ALA A 120 4.75 -10.28 -1.04
N THR A 121 5.21 -11.03 -2.03
CA THR A 121 6.43 -11.85 -1.96
C THR A 121 7.53 -11.18 -2.77
N VAL A 122 8.69 -11.00 -2.16
CA VAL A 122 9.83 -10.32 -2.77
C VAL A 122 11.11 -11.12 -2.61
N ALA A 123 12.03 -10.92 -3.55
CA ALA A 123 13.42 -11.30 -3.43
C ALA A 123 14.32 -10.06 -3.51
N VAL A 124 15.40 -10.06 -2.72
CA VAL A 124 16.45 -9.03 -2.73
C VAL A 124 17.78 -9.70 -3.00
N SER A 125 18.40 -9.33 -4.13
CA SER A 125 19.71 -9.88 -4.48
C SER A 125 20.81 -9.39 -3.52
N ARG A 126 21.96 -10.06 -3.53
CA ARG A 126 23.16 -9.62 -2.80
C ARG A 126 23.69 -8.23 -3.20
N ARG A 127 23.20 -7.66 -4.31
CA ARG A 127 23.53 -6.31 -4.79
C ARG A 127 22.47 -5.27 -4.41
N GLY A 128 21.50 -5.64 -3.57
CA GLY A 128 20.39 -4.77 -3.16
C GLY A 128 19.28 -4.61 -4.20
N GLN A 129 19.35 -5.29 -5.34
CA GLN A 129 18.27 -5.24 -6.34
C GLN A 129 17.01 -5.94 -5.82
N ILE A 130 15.88 -5.22 -5.85
CA ILE A 130 14.56 -5.67 -5.42
C ILE A 130 13.83 -6.32 -6.60
N PHE A 131 13.23 -7.49 -6.36
CA PHE A 131 12.32 -8.19 -7.26
C PHE A 131 11.01 -8.43 -6.52
N ILE A 132 9.89 -8.07 -7.15
CA ILE A 132 8.56 -8.37 -6.63
C ILE A 132 8.07 -9.59 -7.38
N ASP A 133 8.04 -10.74 -6.72
CA ASP A 133 7.73 -12.02 -7.36
C ASP A 133 6.21 -12.23 -7.45
N LYS A 134 5.47 -11.83 -6.43
CA LYS A 134 4.03 -12.04 -6.36
C LYS A 134 3.31 -10.97 -5.56
N LEU A 135 2.11 -10.60 -6.01
CA LEU A 135 1.16 -9.79 -5.25
C LEU A 135 -0.18 -10.53 -5.14
N ASP A 136 -0.60 -10.88 -3.93
CA ASP A 136 -1.93 -11.41 -3.63
C ASP A 136 -2.81 -10.32 -3.04
N PHE A 137 -3.91 -9.99 -3.72
CA PHE A 137 -4.88 -8.99 -3.29
C PHE A 137 -6.15 -9.62 -2.74
N TYR A 138 -6.69 -9.02 -1.67
CA TYR A 138 -7.94 -9.44 -1.03
C TYR A 138 -8.83 -8.21 -0.89
N ILE A 139 -9.97 -8.21 -1.57
CA ILE A 139 -10.76 -7.00 -1.77
C ILE A 139 -12.21 -7.23 -1.34
N ASN A 140 -12.70 -6.38 -0.45
CA ASN A 140 -14.12 -6.30 -0.12
C ASN A 140 -14.67 -4.91 -0.46
N SER A 141 -15.54 -4.84 -1.46
CA SER A 141 -16.26 -3.62 -1.88
C SER A 141 -17.77 -3.71 -1.62
N GLY A 142 -18.21 -4.65 -0.79
CA GLY A 142 -19.61 -5.00 -0.58
C GLY A 142 -20.12 -5.80 -1.78
N TYR A 143 -20.37 -5.14 -2.91
CA TYR A 143 -20.74 -5.79 -4.17
C TYR A 143 -19.73 -5.53 -5.29
N VAL A 144 -19.80 -6.38 -6.32
CA VAL A 144 -19.07 -6.22 -7.58
C VAL A 144 -20.01 -6.42 -8.76
N ILE A 145 -20.02 -5.47 -9.69
CA ILE A 145 -20.87 -5.54 -10.90
C ILE A 145 -20.21 -6.44 -11.96
N ASN A 146 -18.94 -6.18 -12.25
CA ASN A 146 -18.17 -6.89 -13.26
C ASN A 146 -16.87 -7.39 -12.63
N PRO A 147 -16.81 -8.68 -12.25
CA PRO A 147 -15.62 -9.28 -11.63
C PRO A 147 -14.35 -9.18 -12.49
N LEU A 148 -14.47 -9.26 -13.82
CA LEU A 148 -13.32 -9.12 -14.71
C LEU A 148 -12.75 -7.70 -14.64
N ALA A 149 -13.60 -6.69 -14.83
CA ALA A 149 -13.17 -5.29 -14.76
C ALA A 149 -12.63 -4.93 -13.36
N ALA A 150 -13.17 -5.54 -12.29
CA ALA A 150 -12.65 -5.37 -10.94
C ALA A 150 -11.20 -5.85 -10.80
N ARG A 151 -10.86 -7.00 -11.41
CA ARG A 151 -9.50 -7.55 -11.41
C ARG A 151 -8.54 -6.67 -12.19
N GLU A 152 -8.93 -6.26 -13.38
CA GLU A 152 -8.12 -5.35 -14.21
C GLU A 152 -7.85 -4.02 -13.50
N GLN A 153 -8.83 -3.47 -12.76
CA GLN A 153 -8.62 -2.27 -11.95
C GLN A 153 -7.68 -2.52 -10.77
N ALA A 154 -7.80 -3.68 -10.12
CA ALA A 154 -6.95 -4.08 -9.01
C ALA A 154 -5.47 -4.18 -9.46
N GLU A 155 -5.22 -4.88 -10.56
CA GLU A 155 -3.90 -5.03 -11.16
C GLU A 155 -3.34 -3.67 -11.62
N SER A 156 -4.15 -2.89 -12.34
CA SER A 156 -3.75 -1.55 -12.81
C SER A 156 -3.38 -0.61 -11.67
N SER A 157 -4.16 -0.57 -10.59
CA SER A 157 -3.89 0.33 -9.46
C SER A 157 -2.62 -0.08 -8.71
N ALA A 158 -2.38 -1.39 -8.55
CA ALA A 158 -1.18 -1.92 -7.94
C ALA A 158 0.09 -1.51 -8.72
N ILE A 159 0.11 -1.72 -10.04
CA ILE A 159 1.24 -1.33 -10.90
C ILE A 159 1.42 0.18 -10.93
N TRP A 160 0.32 0.94 -11.00
CA TRP A 160 0.37 2.40 -10.96
C TRP A 160 1.05 2.90 -9.70
N GLU A 161 0.64 2.43 -8.52
CA GLU A 161 1.24 2.89 -7.27
C GLU A 161 2.64 2.35 -7.03
N MET A 162 2.92 1.09 -7.39
CA MET A 162 4.29 0.58 -7.29
C MET A 162 5.26 1.30 -8.22
N SER A 163 4.80 1.76 -9.39
CA SER A 163 5.66 2.57 -10.27
C SER A 163 6.14 3.84 -9.56
N HIS A 164 5.25 4.51 -8.83
CA HIS A 164 5.58 5.72 -8.08
C HIS A 164 6.38 5.41 -6.82
N ALA A 165 6.08 4.30 -6.15
CA ALA A 165 6.79 3.91 -4.94
C ALA A 165 8.19 3.36 -5.23
N MET A 166 8.43 2.70 -6.37
CA MET A 166 9.75 2.20 -6.77
C MET A 166 10.63 3.28 -7.38
N PHE A 167 10.08 4.10 -8.28
CA PHE A 167 10.90 4.98 -9.15
C PHE A 167 10.42 6.44 -9.18
N GLY A 168 9.24 6.71 -8.62
CA GLY A 168 8.62 8.03 -8.69
C GLY A 168 9.38 9.11 -7.92
N GLY A 169 9.01 10.35 -8.21
CA GLY A 169 9.58 11.53 -7.58
C GLY A 169 9.95 12.60 -8.61
N LEU A 170 9.58 13.84 -8.32
CA LEU A 170 9.99 14.98 -9.13
C LEU A 170 11.31 15.53 -8.58
N VAL A 171 12.29 15.69 -9.45
CA VAL A 171 13.58 16.29 -9.10
C VAL A 171 13.47 17.78 -9.31
N ILE A 172 13.61 18.55 -8.24
CA ILE A 172 13.59 20.01 -8.28
C ILE A 172 15.02 20.53 -8.16
N ARG A 173 15.45 21.33 -9.15
CA ARG A 173 16.72 22.07 -9.12
C ARG A 173 16.45 23.53 -9.49
N ASP A 174 16.97 24.45 -8.69
CA ASP A 174 16.82 25.90 -8.90
C ASP A 174 15.37 26.34 -9.17
N GLY A 175 14.42 25.75 -8.43
CA GLY A 175 13.00 26.04 -8.53
C GLY A 175 12.28 25.44 -9.74
N ARG A 176 12.90 24.50 -10.47
CA ARG A 176 12.32 23.86 -11.66
C ARG A 176 12.36 22.34 -11.56
N ILE A 177 11.32 21.69 -12.08
CA ILE A 177 11.31 20.25 -12.30
C ILE A 177 12.25 19.95 -13.47
N VAL A 178 13.22 19.04 -13.27
CA VAL A 178 14.22 18.72 -14.29
C VAL A 178 14.03 17.37 -14.96
N ASN A 179 13.28 16.44 -14.36
CA ASN A 179 12.93 15.16 -14.96
C ASN A 179 11.56 15.25 -15.65
N THR A 180 11.53 15.83 -16.85
CA THR A 180 10.30 16.22 -17.55
C THR A 180 9.84 15.24 -18.63
N ASN A 181 10.47 14.07 -18.75
CA ASN A 181 10.17 13.09 -19.79
C ASN A 181 10.49 11.66 -19.31
N PHE A 182 9.94 10.62 -19.95
CA PHE A 182 10.01 9.23 -19.47
C PHE A 182 11.40 8.58 -19.49
N ASP A 183 12.38 9.22 -20.13
CA ASP A 183 13.79 8.85 -20.04
C ASP A 183 14.45 9.31 -18.73
N SER A 184 13.87 10.31 -18.06
CA SER A 184 14.37 10.90 -16.80
C SER A 184 13.40 10.74 -15.62
N TYR A 185 12.11 10.54 -15.87
CA TYR A 185 11.08 10.14 -14.92
C TYR A 185 10.71 8.68 -15.21
N GLN A 186 11.32 7.77 -14.48
CA GLN A 186 11.11 6.34 -14.72
C GLN A 186 9.76 5.90 -14.18
N VAL A 187 9.04 5.15 -15.01
CA VAL A 187 7.89 4.34 -14.62
C VAL A 187 8.25 2.87 -14.75
N MET A 188 7.54 1.99 -14.04
CA MET A 188 7.70 0.55 -14.20
C MET A 188 7.48 0.15 -15.66
N LYS A 189 8.42 -0.62 -16.19
CA LYS A 189 8.31 -1.30 -17.48
C LYS A 189 7.78 -2.72 -17.25
N MET A 190 7.38 -3.40 -18.32
CA MET A 190 6.93 -4.80 -18.24
C MET A 190 7.96 -5.74 -17.60
N ALA A 191 9.26 -5.41 -17.68
CA ALA A 191 10.31 -6.19 -17.03
C ALA A 191 10.39 -5.97 -15.51
N ASP A 192 9.82 -4.88 -15.01
CA ASP A 192 9.79 -4.53 -13.59
C ASP A 192 8.50 -5.03 -12.91
N THR A 193 7.45 -5.36 -13.68
CA THR A 193 6.16 -5.80 -13.13
C THR A 193 6.26 -7.20 -12.53
N PRO A 194 5.53 -7.48 -11.43
CA PRO A 194 5.48 -8.82 -10.86
C PRO A 194 5.00 -9.83 -11.90
N PRO A 195 5.63 -11.01 -12.00
CA PRO A 195 5.17 -12.05 -12.92
C PRO A 195 3.81 -12.64 -12.52
N GLU A 196 3.42 -12.49 -11.25
CA GLU A 196 2.15 -12.99 -10.73
C GLU A 196 1.41 -11.92 -9.90
N ILE A 197 0.18 -11.61 -10.30
CA ILE A 197 -0.77 -10.83 -9.51
C ILE A 197 -2.06 -11.64 -9.40
N VAL A 198 -2.45 -11.98 -8.18
CA VAL A 198 -3.67 -12.75 -7.88
C VAL A 198 -4.65 -11.84 -7.17
N VAL A 199 -5.90 -11.81 -7.64
CA VAL A 199 -6.95 -10.98 -7.04
C VAL A 199 -8.06 -11.87 -6.49
N HIS A 200 -8.30 -11.77 -5.19
CA HIS A 200 -9.40 -12.40 -4.49
C HIS A 200 -10.49 -11.36 -4.19
N LEU A 201 -11.69 -11.58 -4.72
CA LEU A 201 -12.86 -10.72 -4.47
C LEU A 201 -13.63 -11.31 -3.30
N GLU A 202 -13.28 -10.87 -2.10
CA GLU A 202 -13.89 -11.26 -0.82
C GLU A 202 -15.10 -10.36 -0.54
N MET A 203 -16.06 -10.38 -1.44
CA MET A 203 -17.25 -9.54 -1.34
C MET A 203 -18.14 -10.01 -0.22
N SER A 204 -18.59 -9.09 0.63
CA SER A 204 -19.49 -9.42 1.72
C SER A 204 -20.96 -9.45 1.30
N GLU A 205 -21.30 -8.82 0.17
CA GLU A 205 -22.66 -8.68 -0.37
C GLU A 205 -23.65 -7.98 0.59
N ASP A 206 -23.14 -7.03 1.39
CA ASP A 206 -23.89 -6.38 2.47
C ASP A 206 -24.42 -4.97 2.11
N GLN A 207 -25.36 -4.81 1.18
CA GLN A 207 -26.10 -3.54 0.95
C GLN A 207 -25.27 -2.24 0.72
N TRP A 208 -23.95 -2.29 0.60
CA TRP A 208 -23.07 -1.14 0.36
C TRP A 208 -22.18 -1.36 -0.85
N TRP A 209 -21.71 -0.26 -1.44
CA TRP A 209 -20.97 -0.27 -2.70
C TRP A 209 -19.70 0.56 -2.56
N GLY A 210 -18.54 -0.11 -2.61
CA GLY A 210 -17.24 0.53 -2.70
C GLY A 210 -16.77 0.69 -4.15
N GLY A 211 -15.89 1.66 -4.38
CA GLY A 211 -15.19 1.82 -5.65
C GLY A 211 -14.04 0.82 -5.80
N LEU A 212 -13.71 0.40 -7.01
CA LEU A 212 -12.64 -0.56 -7.29
C LEU A 212 -11.46 0.04 -8.06
N GLY A 213 -11.58 1.28 -8.53
CA GLY A 213 -10.59 1.90 -9.40
C GLY A 213 -9.31 2.35 -8.70
N GLU A 214 -9.18 2.23 -7.39
CA GLU A 214 -8.09 2.80 -6.58
C GLU A 214 -7.60 1.89 -5.43
N PRO A 215 -8.48 1.12 -4.73
CA PRO A 215 -8.15 0.54 -3.43
C PRO A 215 -6.95 -0.40 -3.31
N THR A 216 -6.54 -1.10 -4.36
CA THR A 216 -5.34 -1.97 -4.30
C THR A 216 -4.04 -1.21 -4.39
N GLY A 217 -4.05 0.04 -4.86
CA GLY A 217 -2.86 0.88 -4.91
C GLY A 217 -2.26 1.13 -3.53
N PRO A 218 -3.01 1.74 -2.58
CA PRO A 218 -2.52 2.08 -1.25
C PRO A 218 -1.83 0.97 -0.43
N PRO A 219 -2.35 -0.28 -0.36
CA PRO A 219 -1.69 -1.34 0.40
C PRO A 219 -0.46 -1.93 -0.31
N THR A 220 -0.27 -1.73 -1.62
CA THR A 220 0.83 -2.40 -2.34
C THR A 220 2.22 -1.92 -1.88
N PRO A 221 2.53 -0.61 -1.85
CA PRO A 221 3.85 -0.14 -1.39
C PRO A 221 4.22 -0.56 0.03
N PRO A 222 3.36 -0.42 1.07
CA PRO A 222 3.75 -0.87 2.40
C PRO A 222 3.89 -2.40 2.50
N ALA A 223 3.10 -3.19 1.77
CA ALA A 223 3.28 -4.65 1.74
C ALA A 223 4.67 -5.02 1.19
N VAL A 224 5.08 -4.42 0.07
CA VAL A 224 6.42 -4.62 -0.53
C VAL A 224 7.53 -4.15 0.41
N ALA A 225 7.41 -2.97 1.02
CA ALA A 225 8.40 -2.45 1.96
C ALA A 225 8.53 -3.33 3.22
N ASN A 226 7.42 -3.88 3.74
CA ASN A 226 7.45 -4.87 4.82
C ASN A 226 8.13 -6.17 4.37
N ALA A 227 7.86 -6.63 3.15
CA ALA A 227 8.48 -7.84 2.60
C ALA A 227 10.00 -7.70 2.49
N ILE A 228 10.47 -6.53 2.02
CA ILE A 228 11.90 -6.21 1.96
C ILE A 228 12.54 -6.23 3.35
N PHE A 229 11.84 -5.72 4.38
CA PHE A 229 12.32 -5.82 5.74
C PHE A 229 12.50 -7.27 6.17
N TYR A 230 11.54 -8.15 5.91
CA TYR A 230 11.67 -9.57 6.26
C TYR A 230 12.79 -10.27 5.46
N ALA A 231 13.04 -9.85 4.22
CA ALA A 231 14.12 -10.37 3.38
C ALA A 231 15.53 -9.93 3.82
N THR A 232 15.67 -8.71 4.36
CA THR A 232 16.97 -8.03 4.52
C THR A 232 17.29 -7.57 5.94
N GLY A 233 16.28 -7.38 6.79
CA GLY A 233 16.37 -6.67 8.06
C GLY A 233 16.35 -5.14 7.94
N THR A 234 16.31 -4.59 6.73
CA THR A 234 16.34 -3.14 6.48
C THR A 234 14.94 -2.58 6.30
N ARG A 235 14.58 -1.58 7.11
CA ARG A 235 13.26 -0.91 7.05
C ARG A 235 13.27 0.26 6.07
N ILE A 236 12.47 0.18 5.01
CA ILE A 236 12.25 1.28 4.06
C ILE A 236 11.15 2.21 4.59
N ARG A 237 11.51 3.45 4.94
CA ARG A 237 10.56 4.47 5.42
C ARG A 237 10.29 5.60 4.43
N SER A 238 10.95 5.56 3.28
CA SER A 238 10.86 6.60 2.24
C SER A 238 10.84 5.98 0.86
N THR A 239 10.02 6.54 -0.02
CA THR A 239 10.04 6.27 -1.46
C THR A 239 10.84 7.36 -2.19
N PRO A 240 11.40 7.10 -3.37
CA PRO A 240 11.35 5.83 -4.13
C PRO A 240 12.22 4.71 -3.51
N MET A 241 11.69 3.49 -3.45
CA MET A 241 12.35 2.33 -2.84
C MET A 241 13.59 1.86 -3.61
N ALA A 242 13.68 2.14 -4.92
CA ALA A 242 14.85 1.78 -5.72
C ALA A 242 16.14 2.53 -5.27
N ASN A 243 16.01 3.59 -4.47
CA ASN A 243 17.13 4.31 -3.89
C ASN A 243 17.54 3.79 -2.50
N ALA A 244 16.87 2.75 -1.99
CA ALA A 244 17.20 2.18 -0.69
C ALA A 244 18.56 1.46 -0.72
N GLU A 245 19.32 1.59 0.37
CA GLU A 245 20.56 0.85 0.58
C GLU A 245 20.22 -0.49 1.27
N LEU A 246 20.32 -1.60 0.52
CA LEU A 246 19.92 -2.96 0.92
C LEU A 246 21.07 -3.97 0.83
#